data_AF-A0A7L8G8K6-F1
#
_entry.id   AF-A0A7L8G8K6-F1
#
_cell.length_a   1.000
_cell.length_b   1.000
_cell.length_c   1.000
_cell.angle_alpha   90.00
_cell.angle_beta   90.00
_cell.angle_gamma   90.00
#
_symmetry.space_group_name_H-M   'P 1'
#
loop_
_entity.id
_entity.type
_entity.pdbx_description
1 polymer ?
#
loop_
_entity_poly.entity_id
_entity_poly.type
_entity_poly.pdbx_seq_one_letter_code
_entity_poly.pdbx_strand_id
1 'polypeptide(L)'
;QELVQHVLSLATQDSDNPDLRDRGFIYWRLLSTDPAAAKEVVLAEKPLISEETDLIEPTLLDELICHISSLASVYHKPPTAFV
;
A
#
# COMPACT_ATOMS: atom_id res chain seq x y z
N GLN A 1 -9.92 25.73 8.50
CA GLN A 1 -8.52 25.25 8.59
C GLN A 1 -8.25 24.42 9.84
N GLU A 2 -9.14 24.43 10.84
CA GLU A 2 -8.98 23.69 12.10
C GLU A 2 -8.86 22.16 11.91
N LEU A 3 -9.69 21.57 11.04
CA LEU A 3 -9.67 20.13 10.77
C LEU A 3 -8.29 19.61 10.31
N VAL A 4 -7.65 20.31 9.36
CA VAL A 4 -6.36 19.86 8.82
C VAL A 4 -5.25 19.96 9.86
N GLN A 5 -5.27 21.01 10.69
CA GLN A 5 -4.30 21.16 11.78
C GLN A 5 -4.51 20.08 12.85
N HIS A 6 -5.76 19.78 13.19
CA HIS A 6 -6.08 18.73 14.16
C HIS A 6 -5.61 17.35 13.68
N VAL A 7 -5.94 16.97 12.43
CA VAL A 7 -5.52 15.66 11.87
C VAL A 7 -4.00 15.56 11.74
N LEU A 8 -3.31 16.63 11.35
CA LEU A 8 -1.85 16.63 11.29
C LEU A 8 -1.22 16.49 12.68
N SER A 9 -1.80 17.10 13.71
CA SER A 9 -1.35 16.91 15.11
C SER A 9 -1.50 15.45 15.54
N LEU A 10 -2.68 14.87 15.33
CA LEU A 10 -2.92 13.46 15.64
C LEU A 10 -1.94 12.53 14.90
N ALA A 11 -1.72 12.78 13.60
CA ALA A 11 -0.86 11.95 12.77
C ALA A 11 0.62 12.07 13.14
N THR A 12 1.10 13.23 13.60
CA THR A 12 2.54 13.49 13.83
C THR A 12 2.97 13.41 15.30
N GLN A 13 2.11 13.79 16.24
CA GLN A 13 2.43 13.87 17.67
C GLN A 13 1.88 12.67 18.45
N ASP A 14 0.66 12.23 18.13
CA ASP A 14 -0.06 11.24 18.93
C ASP A 14 -0.02 9.82 18.33
N SER A 15 0.56 9.66 17.12
CA SER A 15 0.67 8.36 16.47
C SER A 15 1.99 7.66 16.77
N ASP A 16 1.90 6.40 17.19
CA ASP A 16 3.07 5.51 17.33
C ASP A 16 3.47 4.85 16.00
N ASN A 17 2.63 4.92 14.97
CA ASN A 17 2.91 4.31 13.67
C ASN A 17 3.91 5.20 12.89
N PRO A 18 5.14 4.72 12.61
CA PRO A 18 6.15 5.52 11.91
C PRO A 18 5.72 5.91 10.49
N ASP A 19 5.03 5.05 9.75
CA ASP A 19 4.54 5.35 8.39
C ASP A 19 3.50 6.49 8.43
N LEU A 20 2.57 6.43 9.39
CA LEU A 20 1.56 7.48 9.54
C LEU A 20 2.19 8.83 9.92
N ARG A 21 3.16 8.83 10.83
CA ARG A 21 3.90 10.06 11.21
C ARG A 21 4.66 10.65 10.05
N ASP A 22 5.40 9.83 9.30
CA ASP A 22 6.18 10.30 8.15
C ASP A 22 5.26 10.89 7.08
N ARG A 23 4.16 10.21 6.75
CA ARG A 23 3.16 10.74 5.83
C ARG A 23 2.53 12.05 6.34
N GLY A 24 2.26 12.14 7.64
CA GLY A 24 1.81 13.38 8.28
C GLY A 24 2.79 14.53 8.08
N PHE A 25 4.08 14.32 8.32
CA PHE A 25 5.10 15.35 8.11
C PHE A 25 5.30 15.71 6.64
N ILE A 26 5.22 14.74 5.72
CA ILE A 26 5.28 14.99 4.26
C ILE A 26 4.14 15.93 3.86
N TYR A 27 2.90 15.63 4.25
CA TYR A 27 1.76 16.48 3.93
C TYR A 27 1.85 17.85 4.61
N TRP A 28 2.29 17.91 5.87
CA TRP A 28 2.47 19.18 6.58
C TRP A 28 3.45 20.08 5.83
N ARG A 29 4.64 19.57 5.51
CA ARG A 29 5.68 20.32 4.80
C ARG A 29 5.17 20.75 3.43
N LEU A 30 4.58 19.85 2.65
CA LEU A 30 4.06 20.15 1.32
C LEU A 30 3.01 21.28 1.36
N LEU A 31 2.03 21.17 2.25
CA LEU A 31 0.96 22.18 2.41
C LEU A 31 1.46 23.53 2.92
N SER A 32 2.48 23.52 3.79
CA SER A 32 3.02 24.76 4.37
C SER A 32 4.01 25.46 3.44
N THR A 33 4.66 24.72 2.54
CA THR A 33 5.62 25.26 1.57
C THR A 33 4.94 25.75 0.31
N ASP A 34 4.08 24.94 -0.32
CA ASP A 34 3.42 25.31 -1.58
C ASP A 34 2.06 24.59 -1.73
N PRO A 35 0.94 25.28 -1.41
CA PRO A 35 -0.39 24.73 -1.60
C PRO A 35 -0.76 24.45 -3.06
N ALA A 36 -0.18 25.16 -4.03
CA ALA A 36 -0.45 24.94 -5.45
C ALA A 36 0.22 23.66 -5.92
N ALA A 37 1.50 23.45 -5.59
CA ALA A 37 2.18 22.17 -5.83
C ALA A 37 1.51 21.02 -5.09
N ALA A 38 1.05 21.24 -3.84
CA ALA A 38 0.31 20.23 -3.08
C ALA A 38 -0.94 19.74 -3.84
N LYS A 39 -1.65 20.66 -4.49
CA LYS A 39 -2.84 20.33 -5.30
C LYS A 39 -2.46 19.45 -6.48
N GLU A 40 -1.44 19.83 -7.26
CA GLU A 40 -0.99 19.08 -8.43
C GLU A 40 -0.50 17.68 -8.06
N VAL A 41 0.16 17.51 -6.91
CA VAL A 41 0.67 16.21 -6.45
C VAL A 41 -0.47 15.33 -5.91
N VAL A 42 -1.30 15.85 -5.01
CA VAL A 42 -2.29 15.05 -4.28
C VAL A 42 -3.55 14.78 -5.11
N LEU A 43 -3.92 15.73 -5.97
CA LEU A 43 -5.08 15.63 -6.86
C LEU A 43 -4.70 15.28 -8.31
N ALA A 44 -3.47 14.80 -8.54
CA ALA A 44 -3.06 14.26 -9.84
C ALA A 44 -4.06 13.20 -10.33
N GLU A 45 -4.23 13.12 -11.65
CA GLU A 45 -4.97 12.02 -12.27
C GLU A 45 -4.28 10.71 -11.92
N LYS A 46 -5.01 9.84 -11.21
CA LYS A 46 -4.49 8.53 -10.83
C LYS A 46 -4.65 7.59 -12.03
N PRO A 47 -3.62 6.81 -12.37
CA PRO A 47 -3.74 5.85 -13.46
C PRO A 47 -4.85 4.84 -13.16
N LEU A 48 -5.44 4.29 -14.21
CA LEU A 48 -6.38 3.18 -14.08
C LEU A 48 -5.66 2.00 -13.42
N ILE A 49 -6.28 1.44 -12.38
CA ILE A 49 -5.77 0.24 -11.71
C ILE A 49 -6.08 -0.95 -12.63
N SER A 50 -5.06 -1.73 -12.97
CA SER A 50 -5.21 -2.98 -13.72
C SER A 50 -5.90 -4.03 -12.85
N GLU A 51 -6.81 -4.81 -13.44
CA GLU A 51 -7.49 -5.92 -12.75
C GLU A 51 -6.62 -7.18 -12.82
N GLU A 52 -5.66 -7.32 -11.90
CA GLU A 52 -4.75 -8.49 -11.81
C GLU A 52 -5.08 -9.43 -10.65
N THR A 53 -6.24 -9.26 -10.00
CA THR A 53 -6.59 -9.89 -8.73
C THR A 53 -6.59 -11.43 -8.76
N ASP A 54 -6.84 -12.03 -9.91
CA ASP A 54 -6.97 -13.48 -10.06
C ASP A 54 -5.72 -14.16 -10.67
N LEU A 55 -4.68 -13.38 -10.98
CA LEU A 55 -3.45 -13.93 -11.55
C LEU A 55 -2.59 -14.56 -10.45
N ILE A 56 -2.25 -15.83 -10.65
CA ILE A 56 -1.21 -16.49 -9.87
C ILE A 56 0.13 -15.96 -10.37
N GLU A 57 1.02 -15.56 -9.45
CA GLU A 57 2.37 -15.16 -9.79
C GLU A 57 3.05 -16.28 -10.63
N PRO A 58 3.65 -15.98 -11.80
CA PRO A 58 4.17 -17.02 -12.69
C PRO A 58 5.16 -17.97 -12.01
N THR A 59 5.98 -17.46 -11.10
CA THR A 59 6.95 -18.23 -10.31
C THR A 59 6.26 -19.24 -9.39
N LEU A 60 5.19 -18.82 -8.70
CA LEU A 60 4.36 -19.69 -7.87
C LEU A 60 3.61 -20.71 -8.74
N LEU A 61 3.14 -20.32 -9.93
CA LEU A 61 2.47 -21.24 -10.84
C LEU A 61 3.41 -22.37 -11.29
N ASP A 62 4.64 -22.05 -11.67
CA ASP A 62 5.66 -23.04 -12.06
C ASP A 62 5.96 -24.03 -10.92
N GLU A 63 6.03 -23.53 -9.68
CA GLU A 63 6.18 -24.36 -8.49
C GLU A 63 4.96 -25.27 -8.27
N LEU A 64 3.73 -24.73 -8.36
CA LEU A 64 2.50 -25.50 -8.19
C LEU A 64 2.33 -26.58 -9.27
N ILE A 65 2.82 -26.34 -10.49
CA ILE A 65 2.85 -27.35 -11.56
C ILE A 65 3.72 -28.55 -11.17
N CYS A 66 4.86 -28.33 -10.51
CA CYS A 66 5.70 -29.40 -9.96
C CYS A 66 5.01 -30.19 -8.83
N HIS A 67 3.96 -29.61 -8.23
CA HIS A 67 3.23 -30.14 -7.09
C HIS A 67 1.77 -30.50 -7.39
N ILE A 68 1.43 -30.74 -8.67
CA ILE A 68 0.12 -31.26 -9.07
C ILE A 68 -0.19 -32.56 -8.30
N SER A 69 -1.44 -32.71 -7.86
CA SER A 69 -1.91 -33.82 -7.01
C SER A 69 -1.42 -33.79 -5.55
N SER A 70 -0.92 -32.65 -5.08
CA SER A 70 -0.63 -32.41 -3.64
C SER A 70 -1.52 -31.31 -3.05
N LEU A 71 -1.51 -31.18 -1.72
CA LEU A 71 -2.24 -30.12 -1.00
C LEU A 71 -1.82 -28.70 -1.44
N ALA A 72 -0.55 -28.50 -1.82
CA ALA A 72 -0.05 -27.22 -2.33
C ALA A 72 -0.85 -26.76 -3.56
N SER A 73 -1.06 -27.67 -4.52
CA SER A 73 -1.86 -27.41 -5.72
C SER A 73 -3.36 -27.23 -5.45
N VAL A 74 -3.91 -27.77 -4.36
CA VAL A 74 -5.32 -27.59 -4.00
C VAL A 74 -5.56 -26.25 -3.30
N TYR A 75 -4.61 -25.81 -2.47
CA TYR A 75 -4.72 -24.57 -1.72
C TYR A 75 -4.13 -23.35 -2.43
N HIS A 76 -3.53 -23.53 -3.61
CA HIS A 76 -2.80 -22.50 -4.36
C HIS A 76 -1.75 -21.78 -3.49
N LYS A 77 -1.01 -22.55 -2.70
CA LYS A 77 0.03 -22.07 -1.79
C LYS A 77 1.30 -22.87 -1.98
N PRO A 78 2.48 -22.25 -1.79
CA PRO A 78 3.74 -22.98 -1.85
C PRO A 78 3.77 -24.07 -0.75
N PRO A 79 4.46 -25.21 -0.98
CA PRO A 79 4.57 -26.28 0.02
C PRO A 79 5.15 -25.80 1.37
N THR A 80 5.99 -24.77 1.36
CA THR A 80 6.57 -24.16 2.58
C THR A 80 5.53 -23.48 3.47
N ALA A 81 4.34 -23.15 2.94
CA ALA A 81 3.27 -22.55 3.74
C ALA A 81 2.61 -23.53 4.72
N PHE A 82 2.93 -24.83 4.65
CA PHE A 82 2.34 -25.88 5.48
C PHE A 82 3.31 -26.44 6.52
N VAL A 83 4.53 -25.89 6.62
CA VAL A 83 5.60 -26.33 7.54
C VAL A 83 5.86 -25.28 8.59
#